data_AF-A0A7V0P3G5-F1
#
_entry.id   AF-A0A7V0P3G5-F1
#
_cell.length_a   1.000
_cell.length_b   1.000
_cell.length_c   1.000
_cell.angle_alpha   90.00
_cell.angle_beta   90.00
_cell.angle_gamma   90.00
#
_symmetry.space_group_name_H-M   'P 1'
#
loop_
_entity.id
_entity.type
_entity.pdbx_description
1 polymer ?
#
loop_
_entity_poly.entity_id
_entity_poly.type
_entity_poly.pdbx_seq_one_letter_code
_entity_poly.pdbx_strand_id
1 'polypeptide(L)'
;MFSFKLLAKDKPRHLLGIGEIVDIFEVVKRGIDLFDCVLPTRLARTGRLFSKKAERFQIHIRNEQYTNDPCPIENECECHTCRNFSRAYLRHLLMAKELLAIQLASIHNLYFLESLMRRIRTAIKEKGLAELKKEWFSTT
;
A
#
# COMPACT_ATOMS: atom_id res chain seq x y z
N MET A 1 -1.52 -19.68 -14.71
CA MET A 1 -1.60 -18.96 -16.01
C MET A 1 -2.97 -18.32 -16.09
N PHE A 2 -3.07 -16.98 -16.05
CA PHE A 2 -4.36 -16.31 -16.11
C PHE A 2 -4.79 -16.09 -17.57
N SER A 3 -6.00 -16.54 -17.93
CA SER A 3 -6.51 -16.57 -19.32
C SER A 3 -7.19 -15.26 -19.76
N PHE A 4 -6.64 -14.11 -19.38
CA PHE A 4 -7.30 -12.80 -19.58
C PHE A 4 -7.54 -12.44 -21.05
N LYS A 5 -6.78 -13.04 -21.98
CA LYS A 5 -6.91 -12.82 -23.43
C LYS A 5 -8.23 -13.34 -24.01
N LEU A 6 -8.92 -14.25 -23.31
CA LEU A 6 -10.21 -14.80 -23.74
C LEU A 6 -11.41 -13.96 -23.27
N LEU A 7 -11.19 -12.98 -22.39
CA LEU A 7 -12.27 -12.14 -21.86
C LEU A 7 -12.62 -11.00 -22.83
N ALA A 8 -13.92 -10.68 -22.88
CA ALA A 8 -14.45 -9.55 -23.64
C ALA A 8 -13.64 -8.27 -23.36
N LYS A 9 -13.32 -7.52 -24.42
CA LYS A 9 -12.43 -6.34 -24.33
C LYS A 9 -13.16 -5.07 -23.88
N ASP A 10 -14.48 -5.05 -24.03
CA ASP A 10 -15.40 -3.95 -23.75
C ASP A 10 -15.98 -4.00 -22.33
N LYS A 11 -15.57 -4.98 -21.52
CA LYS A 11 -16.05 -5.16 -20.14
C LYS A 11 -14.89 -5.09 -19.14
N PRO A 12 -15.09 -4.46 -17.96
CA PRO A 12 -14.07 -4.44 -16.91
C PRO A 12 -13.70 -5.85 -16.45
N ARG A 13 -12.40 -6.06 -16.18
CA ARG A 13 -11.85 -7.32 -15.70
C ARG A 13 -11.50 -7.21 -14.22
N HIS A 14 -12.21 -7.98 -13.40
CA HIS A 14 -12.02 -8.02 -11.96
C HIS A 14 -11.21 -9.26 -11.56
N LEU A 15 -10.14 -9.05 -10.78
CA LEU A 15 -9.33 -10.12 -10.22
C LEU A 15 -9.38 -10.12 -8.69
N LEU A 16 -9.85 -11.23 -8.11
CA LEU A 16 -10.02 -11.35 -6.66
C LEU A 16 -8.69 -11.71 -5.96
N GLY A 17 -8.44 -11.13 -4.79
CA GLY A 17 -7.42 -11.60 -3.86
C GLY A 17 -6.00 -11.06 -4.09
N ILE A 18 -5.84 -9.96 -4.81
CA ILE A 18 -4.53 -9.34 -5.09
C ILE A 18 -4.35 -8.08 -4.26
N GLY A 19 -3.28 -8.03 -3.46
CA GLY A 19 -3.02 -6.88 -2.58
C GLY A 19 -1.55 -6.51 -2.38
N GLU A 20 -0.61 -7.38 -2.77
CA GLU A 20 0.82 -7.06 -2.70
C GLU A 20 1.20 -6.05 -3.80
N ILE A 21 2.09 -5.12 -3.47
CA ILE A 21 2.49 -4.03 -4.37
C ILE A 21 3.05 -4.57 -5.69
N VAL A 22 3.84 -5.64 -5.62
CA VAL A 22 4.42 -6.32 -6.79
C VAL A 22 3.35 -6.85 -7.73
N ASP A 23 2.36 -7.52 -7.16
CA ASP A 23 1.28 -8.15 -7.93
C ASP A 23 0.37 -7.10 -8.56
N ILE A 24 0.12 -5.97 -7.89
CA ILE A 24 -0.67 -4.86 -8.44
C ILE A 24 -0.09 -4.38 -9.78
N PHE A 25 1.23 -4.15 -9.87
CA PHE A 25 1.86 -3.75 -11.13
C PHE A 25 1.72 -4.83 -12.21
N GLU A 26 1.85 -6.10 -11.85
CA GLU A 26 1.75 -7.22 -12.79
C GLU A 26 0.34 -7.42 -13.35
N VAL A 27 -0.69 -7.32 -12.50
CA VAL A 27 -2.08 -7.54 -12.93
C VAL A 27 -2.59 -6.38 -13.76
N VAL A 28 -2.23 -5.14 -13.40
CA VAL A 28 -2.54 -3.95 -14.20
C VAL A 28 -1.89 -4.03 -15.58
N LYS A 29 -0.60 -4.41 -15.64
CA LYS A 29 0.11 -4.61 -16.93
C LYS A 29 -0.57 -5.67 -17.81
N ARG A 30 -1.25 -6.65 -17.20
CA ARG A 30 -1.98 -7.72 -17.90
C ARG A 30 -3.42 -7.34 -18.28
N GLY A 31 -3.84 -6.11 -17.98
CA GLY A 31 -5.16 -5.58 -18.34
C GLY A 31 -6.26 -6.00 -17.37
N ILE A 32 -5.94 -6.05 -16.07
CA ILE A 32 -6.93 -6.09 -14.99
C ILE A 32 -7.31 -4.66 -14.61
N ASP A 33 -8.62 -4.43 -14.46
CA ASP A 33 -9.19 -3.11 -14.20
C ASP A 33 -9.62 -2.92 -12.75
N LEU A 34 -10.05 -4.01 -12.08
CA LEU A 34 -10.45 -4.02 -10.67
C LEU A 34 -9.76 -5.15 -9.92
N PHE A 35 -9.51 -4.94 -8.64
CA PHE A 35 -9.09 -5.97 -7.70
C PHE A 35 -9.49 -5.59 -6.28
N ASP A 36 -9.71 -6.61 -5.44
CA ASP A 36 -9.97 -6.47 -4.03
C ASP A 36 -9.00 -7.35 -3.21
N CYS A 37 -8.67 -6.87 -2.01
CA CYS A 37 -7.88 -7.65 -1.06
C CYS A 37 -8.06 -7.14 0.36
N VAL A 38 -8.11 -8.09 1.30
CA VAL A 38 -8.12 -7.83 2.74
C VAL A 38 -6.73 -7.55 3.32
N LEU A 39 -5.67 -7.72 2.53
CA LEU A 39 -4.29 -7.61 2.98
C LEU A 39 -3.98 -6.29 3.70
N PRO A 40 -4.38 -5.10 3.19
CA PRO A 40 -4.01 -3.82 3.83
C PRO A 40 -4.50 -3.72 5.27
N THR A 41 -5.75 -4.10 5.50
CA THR A 41 -6.40 -4.05 6.82
C THR A 41 -5.97 -5.23 7.70
N ARG A 42 -5.65 -6.39 7.12
CA ARG A 42 -5.07 -7.52 7.85
C ARG A 42 -3.65 -7.21 8.36
N LEU A 43 -2.81 -6.61 7.53
CA LEU A 43 -1.46 -6.18 7.90
C LEU A 43 -1.51 -5.11 9.01
N ALA A 44 -2.39 -4.12 8.85
CA ALA A 44 -2.59 -3.04 9.83
C ALA A 44 -2.88 -3.58 11.25
N ARG A 45 -3.77 -4.58 11.38
CA ARG A 45 -4.08 -5.23 12.67
C ARG A 45 -2.89 -5.88 13.35
N THR A 46 -1.91 -6.32 12.57
CA THR A 46 -0.68 -6.94 13.07
C THR A 46 0.48 -5.94 13.25
N GLY A 47 0.26 -4.66 12.96
CA GLY A 47 1.30 -3.62 13.04
C GLY A 47 2.21 -3.52 11.83
N ARG A 48 1.84 -4.13 10.71
CA ARG A 48 2.55 -3.98 9.44
C ARG A 48 1.94 -2.84 8.64
N LEU A 49 2.78 -1.88 8.27
CA LEU A 49 2.38 -0.66 7.58
C LEU A 49 3.11 -0.58 6.23
N PHE A 50 2.41 -0.21 5.17
CA PHE A 50 3.06 0.00 3.88
C PHE A 50 4.00 1.21 3.92
N SER A 51 5.14 1.12 3.27
CA SER A 51 6.09 2.22 3.12
C SER A 51 6.94 1.98 1.88
N LYS A 52 6.99 2.94 0.96
CA LYS A 52 7.71 2.83 -0.32
C LYS A 52 9.20 2.58 -0.12
N LYS A 53 9.80 3.15 0.92
CA LYS A 53 11.24 3.09 1.23
C LYS A 53 11.64 1.83 2.00
N ALA A 54 10.69 1.02 2.45
CA ALA A 54 10.98 -0.17 3.23
C ALA A 54 11.20 -1.40 2.33
N GLU A 55 11.98 -2.37 2.83
CA GLU A 55 12.13 -3.65 2.15
C GLU A 55 10.75 -4.29 1.95
N ARG A 56 10.48 -4.79 0.74
CA ARG A 56 9.18 -5.38 0.35
C ARG A 56 7.98 -4.44 0.60
N PHE A 57 8.23 -3.14 0.63
CA PHE A 57 7.23 -2.08 0.85
C PHE A 57 6.54 -2.11 2.22
N GLN A 58 7.13 -2.75 3.24
CA GLN A 58 6.47 -2.91 4.54
C GLN A 58 7.41 -2.63 5.71
N ILE A 59 6.94 -1.87 6.70
CA ILE A 59 7.57 -1.77 8.02
C ILE A 59 6.75 -2.50 9.08
N HIS A 60 7.39 -2.89 10.17
CA HIS A 60 6.72 -3.44 11.34
C HIS A 60 6.82 -2.47 12.51
N ILE A 61 5.74 -1.73 12.79
CA ILE A 61 5.73 -0.60 13.73
C ILE A 61 6.03 -1.01 15.18
N ARG A 62 5.94 -2.31 15.50
CA ARG A 62 6.28 -2.87 16.81
C ARG A 62 7.78 -2.88 17.08
N ASN A 63 8.61 -2.83 16.02
CA ASN A 63 10.05 -2.90 16.16
C ASN A 63 10.58 -1.79 17.07
N GLU A 64 11.61 -2.10 17.85
CA GLU A 64 12.15 -1.22 18.89
C GLU A 64 12.69 0.11 18.34
N GLN A 65 13.20 0.09 17.10
CA GLN A 65 13.67 1.30 16.40
C GLN A 65 12.64 2.43 16.33
N TYR A 66 11.34 2.11 16.43
CA TYR A 66 10.26 3.10 16.39
C TYR A 66 9.86 3.64 17.75
N THR A 67 10.50 3.24 18.85
CA THR A 67 10.09 3.62 20.22
C THR A 67 10.03 5.12 20.45
N ASN A 68 11.03 5.86 19.96
CA ASN A 68 11.14 7.32 20.11
C ASN A 68 11.20 8.04 18.77
N ASP A 69 10.69 7.40 17.72
CA ASP A 69 10.74 7.93 16.35
C ASP A 69 9.62 8.96 16.13
N PRO A 70 9.95 10.27 16.01
CA PRO A 70 8.96 11.32 15.90
C PRO A 70 8.41 11.47 14.47
N CYS A 71 9.02 10.80 13.48
CA CYS A 71 8.59 10.92 12.10
C CYS A 71 7.25 10.21 11.86
N PRO A 72 6.49 10.61 10.82
CA PRO A 72 5.34 9.85 10.35
C PRO A 72 5.79 8.52 9.71
N ILE A 73 4.82 7.69 9.30
CA ILE A 73 5.11 6.45 8.57
C ILE A 73 5.83 6.76 7.25
N GLU A 74 5.34 7.77 6.52
CA GLU A 74 5.97 8.31 5.32
C GLU A 74 5.81 9.84 5.26
N ASN A 75 6.89 10.55 4.97
CA ASN A 75 6.91 12.03 4.95
C ASN A 75 6.03 12.63 3.84
N GLU A 76 5.91 11.95 2.70
CA GLU A 76 5.12 12.42 1.55
C GLU A 76 3.66 11.92 1.58
N CYS A 77 3.26 11.17 2.61
CA CYS A 77 1.91 10.63 2.73
C CYS A 77 0.97 11.64 3.38
N GLU A 78 -0.12 11.97 2.68
CA GLU A 78 -1.11 12.95 3.13
C GLU A 78 -2.29 12.35 3.90
N CYS A 79 -2.23 11.07 4.26
CA CYS A 79 -3.29 10.43 5.03
C CYS A 79 -3.43 11.07 6.42
N HIS A 80 -4.61 10.94 7.03
CA HIS A 80 -4.85 11.45 8.39
C HIS A 80 -3.81 10.96 9.39
N THR A 81 -3.37 9.71 9.28
CA THR A 81 -2.38 9.13 10.19
C THR A 81 -1.02 9.81 10.08
N CYS A 82 -0.45 9.93 8.88
CA CYS A 82 0.86 10.54 8.66
C CYS A 82 0.88 12.05 8.93
N ARG A 83 -0.25 12.74 8.77
CA ARG A 83 -0.34 14.19 9.05
C ARG A 83 -0.39 14.53 10.54
N ASN A 84 -0.80 13.59 11.40
CA ASN A 84 -1.13 13.89 12.80
C ASN A 84 -0.36 13.06 13.82
N PHE A 85 0.23 11.93 13.44
CA PHE A 85 0.80 10.98 14.40
C PHE A 85 2.20 10.50 13.99
N SER A 86 3.06 10.33 14.99
CA SER A 86 4.40 9.78 14.83
C SER A 86 4.41 8.25 14.88
N ARG A 87 5.49 7.64 14.37
CA ARG A 87 5.75 6.21 14.49
C ARG A 87 5.85 5.76 15.95
N ALA A 88 6.44 6.59 16.82
CA ALA A 88 6.47 6.36 18.27
C ALA A 88 5.07 6.25 18.87
N TYR A 89 4.17 7.19 18.53
CA TYR A 89 2.81 7.17 19.04
C TYR A 89 2.02 5.96 18.53
N LEU A 90 2.14 5.64 17.24
CA LEU A 90 1.51 4.45 16.66
C LEU A 90 2.01 3.16 17.32
N ARG A 91 3.31 3.05 17.57
CA ARG A 91 3.88 1.93 18.30
C ARG A 91 3.31 1.84 19.71
N HIS A 92 3.28 2.96 20.44
CA HIS A 92 2.73 3.03 21.79
C HIS A 92 1.28 2.52 21.82
N LEU A 93 0.39 3.05 20.97
CA LEU A 93 -1.01 2.62 20.90
C LEU A 93 -1.12 1.12 20.60
N LEU A 94 -0.31 0.60 19.67
CA LEU A 94 -0.37 -0.81 19.29
C LEU A 94 0.14 -1.74 20.41
N MET A 95 1.15 -1.31 21.17
CA MET A 95 1.62 -2.04 22.35
C MET A 95 0.62 -2.00 23.50
N ALA A 96 -0.07 -0.88 23.67
CA ALA A 96 -1.18 -0.71 24.62
C ALA A 96 -2.45 -1.47 24.20
N LYS A 97 -2.49 -2.05 22.99
CA LYS A 97 -3.66 -2.74 22.40
C LYS A 97 -4.89 -1.83 22.25
N GLU A 98 -4.65 -0.54 22.03
CA GLU A 98 -5.70 0.44 21.78
C GLU A 98 -6.32 0.25 20.38
N LEU A 99 -7.66 0.29 20.30
CA LEU A 99 -8.37 0.12 19.03
C LEU A 99 -8.01 1.21 18.00
N LEU A 100 -7.68 2.41 18.49
CA LEU A 100 -7.23 3.53 17.66
C LEU A 100 -5.99 3.16 16.82
N ALA A 101 -5.09 2.31 17.34
CA ALA A 101 -3.91 1.86 16.60
C ALA A 101 -4.30 1.18 15.28
N ILE A 102 -5.29 0.29 15.33
CA ILE A 102 -5.76 -0.48 14.17
C ILE A 102 -6.47 0.44 13.17
N GLN A 103 -7.25 1.40 13.65
CA GLN A 103 -7.93 2.38 12.80
C GLN A 103 -6.91 3.24 12.05
N LEU A 104 -5.95 3.85 12.75
CA LEU A 104 -4.91 4.68 12.16
C LEU A 104 -4.01 3.90 11.19
N ALA A 105 -3.63 2.67 11.55
CA ALA A 105 -2.86 1.78 10.67
C ALA A 105 -3.65 1.43 9.40
N SER A 106 -4.95 1.18 9.51
CA SER A 106 -5.81 0.83 8.37
C SER A 106 -6.02 2.02 7.43
N ILE A 107 -6.24 3.22 7.99
CA ILE A 107 -6.34 4.46 7.20
C ILE A 107 -5.08 4.66 6.36
N HIS A 108 -3.90 4.51 6.97
CA HIS A 108 -2.63 4.63 6.25
C HIS A 108 -2.50 3.58 5.13
N ASN A 109 -2.68 2.30 5.44
CA ASN A 109 -2.48 1.23 4.46
C ASN A 109 -3.45 1.33 3.27
N LEU A 110 -4.71 1.71 3.52
CA LEU A 110 -5.69 1.93 2.46
C LEU A 110 -5.34 3.15 1.62
N TYR A 111 -4.96 4.26 2.26
CA TYR A 111 -4.53 5.46 1.55
C TYR A 111 -3.29 5.21 0.69
N PHE A 112 -2.33 4.43 1.19
CA PHE A 112 -1.12 4.05 0.45
C PHE A 112 -1.46 3.34 -0.86
N LEU A 113 -2.30 2.30 -0.80
CA LEU A 113 -2.72 1.58 -2.01
C LEU A 113 -3.52 2.45 -2.97
N GLU A 114 -4.43 3.27 -2.45
CA GLU A 114 -5.26 4.11 -3.29
C GLU A 114 -4.43 5.23 -3.96
N SER A 115 -3.43 5.77 -3.26
CA SER A 115 -2.42 6.67 -3.82
C SER A 115 -1.56 6.00 -4.91
N LEU A 116 -1.10 4.77 -4.68
CA LEU A 116 -0.42 3.97 -5.72
C LEU A 116 -1.32 3.82 -6.96
N MET A 117 -2.59 3.48 -6.77
CA MET A 117 -3.53 3.33 -7.88
C MET A 117 -3.82 4.65 -8.59
N ARG A 118 -3.85 5.80 -7.90
CA ARG A 118 -3.88 7.12 -8.55
C ARG A 118 -2.68 7.31 -9.47
N ARG A 119 -1.46 7.04 -8.97
CA ARG A 119 -0.22 7.17 -9.75
C ARG A 119 -0.21 6.23 -10.96
N ILE A 120 -0.63 4.98 -10.79
CA ILE A 120 -0.76 4.01 -11.88
C ILE A 120 -1.73 4.53 -12.96
N ARG A 121 -2.91 5.04 -12.58
CA ARG A 121 -3.88 5.59 -13.54
C ARG A 121 -3.30 6.77 -14.33
N THR A 122 -2.57 7.66 -13.67
CA THR A 122 -1.87 8.77 -14.35
C THR A 122 -0.81 8.25 -15.31
N ALA A 123 0.06 7.35 -14.85
CA ALA A 123 1.12 6.79 -15.67
C ALA A 123 0.59 6.03 -16.90
N ILE A 124 -0.55 5.34 -16.81
CA ILE A 124 -1.18 4.70 -17.97
C ILE A 124 -1.61 5.75 -19.02
N LYS A 125 -2.23 6.85 -18.60
CA LYS A 125 -2.64 7.94 -19.50
C LYS A 125 -1.45 8.58 -20.21
N GLU A 126 -0.35 8.72 -19.49
CA GLU A 126 0.91 9.32 -19.98
C GLU A 126 1.84 8.30 -20.67
N LYS A 127 1.41 7.04 -20.82
CA LYS A 127 2.21 5.93 -21.38
C LYS A 127 3.52 5.65 -20.60
N GLY A 128 3.57 6.02 -19.32
CA GLY A 128 4.72 5.93 -18.42
C GLY A 128 4.65 4.81 -17.35
N LEU A 129 3.84 3.76 -17.54
CA LEU A 129 3.66 2.70 -16.53
C LEU A 129 4.96 1.91 -16.27
N ALA A 130 5.80 1.72 -17.29
CA ALA A 130 7.05 0.97 -17.17
C ALA A 130 8.09 1.74 -16.34
N GLU A 131 8.12 3.05 -16.51
CA GLU A 131 8.97 4.01 -15.78
C GLU A 131 8.54 4.07 -14.32
N LEU A 132 7.24 4.22 -14.06
CA LEU A 132 6.69 4.17 -12.71
C LEU A 132 7.05 2.85 -12.02
N LYS A 133 6.93 1.72 -12.73
CA LYS A 133 7.34 0.42 -12.17
C LYS A 133 8.82 0.46 -11.80
N LYS A 134 9.72 0.85 -12.71
CA LYS A 134 11.16 0.96 -12.43
C LYS A 134 11.43 1.83 -11.20
N GLU A 135 10.80 2.99 -11.10
CA GLU A 135 10.94 3.92 -9.95
C GLU A 135 10.55 3.26 -8.62
N TRP A 136 9.50 2.45 -8.59
CA TRP A 136 9.06 1.76 -7.37
C TRP A 136 9.98 0.61 -6.97
N PHE A 137 10.63 -0.05 -7.94
CA PHE A 137 11.52 -1.20 -7.69
C PHE A 137 13.01 -0.86 -7.67
N SER A 138 13.41 0.37 -8.01
CA SER A 138 14.82 0.79 -8.02
C SER A 138 15.36 1.17 -6.63
N THR A 139 14.48 1.29 -5.63
CA THR A 139 14.83 1.64 -4.24
C THR A 139 14.76 0.43 -3.30
N THR A 140 14.50 -0.77 -3.84
CA THR A 140 14.54 -2.04 -3.10
C THR A 140 15.89 -2.72 -3.33
#